data_AF-A0A935IFB2-F1
#
_entry.id   AF-A0A935IFB2-F1
#
_cell.length_a   1.000
_cell.length_b   1.000
_cell.length_c   1.000
_cell.angle_alpha   90.00
_cell.angle_beta   90.00
_cell.angle_gamma   90.00
#
_symmetry.space_group_name_H-M   'P 1'
#
loop_
_entity.id
_entity.type
_entity.pdbx_description
1 polymer ?
#
loop_
_entity_poly.entity_id
_entity_poly.type
_entity_poly.pdbx_seq_one_letter_code
_entity_poly.pdbx_strand_id
1 'polypeptide(L)'
;MWYKFVASTEKTIALKIQAGFIYNYGLYSGSCNSLEEVTCGKSPDPCEGFIKIENLVPGKTYYLQILSAVNPLKSGEGKLCVRIDEFSKTAPFQKLNLDLHTDCLHGVLGQVSYSTSGGQGNIKYTGPKNTELFYPGTQVDAFVEDENGCRDFASLVVGCTSPSSCKNSTLDIDFTTECLKDAIGRQTGEVIVSIKGKGGSGAYYLYGTPDGSKLKDKDSYKIILIDSDSCYVIEEGQINCPAFNCSQSTLKLDVSYDCIDTLLKAALKLDVSGNLGTYNFSGNNAGDLLDQGQAYSVKVTDEAGCEQLKTGTITCHFDSCAYSRPEMDISIKCIKDANGNDAGKGILIVNGSSKAGGIHYIGNQPGDTLDHLQSYNIELQDAFGCGVQKNGIVLCVPLSNQDEKSFESITINPNPTSSKFYINLNMNVAENMTTTIYSMEGKYILSKKHKLNVGQNTLSYDLNKNL
;
A
#
# COMPACT_ATOMS: atom_id res chain seq x y z
N MET A 1 48.54 -55.76 25.98
CA MET A 1 48.62 -56.23 27.38
C MET A 1 48.64 -57.75 27.41
N TRP A 2 49.30 -58.34 28.40
CA TRP A 2 49.41 -59.79 28.55
C TRP A 2 48.95 -60.23 29.94
N TYR A 3 48.12 -61.27 29.98
CA TYR A 3 47.67 -61.95 31.20
C TYR A 3 48.11 -63.41 31.15
N LYS A 4 48.29 -64.02 32.32
CA LYS A 4 48.65 -65.43 32.47
C LYS A 4 47.64 -66.10 33.39
N PHE A 5 47.13 -67.27 33.01
CA PHE A 5 46.31 -68.10 33.88
C PHE A 5 46.61 -69.58 33.68
N VAL A 6 46.18 -70.39 34.65
CA VAL A 6 46.27 -71.86 34.59
C VAL A 6 44.85 -72.37 34.37
N ALA A 7 44.65 -73.21 33.34
CA ALA A 7 43.34 -73.78 33.07
C ALA A 7 42.90 -74.67 34.26
N SER A 8 41.64 -74.50 34.68
CA SER A 8 40.99 -75.30 35.72
C SER A 8 40.78 -76.75 35.24
N THR A 9 40.05 -77.56 35.99
CA THR A 9 39.61 -78.89 35.56
C THR A 9 38.68 -78.86 34.35
N GLU A 10 38.07 -77.71 34.05
CA GLU A 10 37.24 -77.52 32.86
C GLU A 10 38.07 -77.30 31.59
N LYS A 11 37.64 -77.93 30.50
CA LYS A 11 38.21 -77.74 29.15
C LYS A 11 37.63 -76.52 28.43
N THR A 12 36.61 -75.88 29.01
CA THR A 12 35.90 -74.75 28.43
C THR A 12 35.77 -73.64 29.46
N ILE A 13 36.05 -72.41 29.07
CA ILE A 13 35.90 -71.22 29.92
C ILE A 13 35.05 -70.16 29.23
N ALA A 14 34.42 -69.32 30.05
CA ALA A 14 33.77 -68.08 29.62
C ALA A 14 34.72 -66.91 29.88
N LEU A 15 35.23 -66.29 28.82
CA LEU A 15 36.10 -65.12 28.89
C LEU A 15 35.26 -63.86 28.70
N LYS A 16 35.29 -62.97 29.69
CA LYS A 16 34.66 -61.64 29.62
C LYS A 16 35.76 -60.57 29.61
N ILE A 17 35.82 -59.80 28.54
CA ILE A 17 36.71 -58.65 28.41
C ILE A 17 35.85 -57.41 28.26
N GLN A 18 35.84 -56.55 29.29
CA GLN A 18 35.22 -55.24 29.25
C GLN A 18 36.30 -54.20 29.00
N ALA A 19 36.27 -53.58 27.83
CA ALA A 19 37.23 -52.57 27.43
C ALA A 19 36.49 -51.32 26.96
N GLY A 20 36.99 -50.14 27.32
CA GLY A 20 36.50 -48.85 26.78
C GLY A 20 37.00 -48.54 25.36
N PHE A 21 37.48 -49.54 24.63
CA PHE A 21 38.09 -49.42 23.30
C PHE A 21 37.91 -50.73 22.53
N ILE A 22 37.96 -50.67 21.20
CA ILE A 22 37.89 -51.86 20.34
C ILE A 22 39.21 -52.63 20.46
N TYR A 23 39.14 -53.91 20.78
CA TYR A 23 40.30 -54.78 20.99
C TYR A 23 40.27 -56.02 20.09
N ASN A 24 41.43 -56.63 19.92
CA ASN A 24 41.58 -58.03 19.52
C ASN A 24 42.21 -58.79 20.69
N TYR A 25 41.95 -60.09 20.75
CA TYR A 25 42.56 -60.97 21.72
C TYR A 25 43.20 -62.18 21.04
N GLY A 26 44.28 -62.67 21.65
CA GLY A 26 44.95 -63.91 21.25
C GLY A 26 45.27 -64.73 22.49
N LEU A 27 44.95 -66.01 22.47
CA LEU A 27 45.26 -66.96 23.52
C LEU A 27 46.38 -67.87 23.03
N TYR A 28 47.47 -67.94 23.80
CA TYR A 28 48.66 -68.69 23.45
C TYR A 28 48.99 -69.74 24.53
N SER A 29 49.67 -70.81 24.14
CA SER A 29 50.26 -71.79 25.04
C SER A 29 51.75 -71.99 24.73
N GLY A 30 52.48 -72.71 25.58
CA GLY A 30 53.92 -72.97 25.38
C GLY A 30 54.82 -72.13 26.29
N SER A 31 56.04 -71.88 25.84
CA SER A 31 57.05 -71.13 26.61
C SER A 31 57.19 -69.72 26.06
N CYS A 32 57.75 -68.79 26.83
CA CYS A 32 57.91 -67.39 26.39
C CYS A 32 58.74 -67.24 25.10
N ASN A 33 59.58 -68.23 24.77
CA ASN A 33 60.43 -68.23 23.57
C ASN A 33 59.82 -69.03 22.40
N SER A 34 58.67 -69.68 22.60
CA SER A 34 57.96 -70.47 21.59
C SER A 34 56.49 -70.56 21.99
N LEU A 35 55.73 -69.50 21.66
CA LEU A 35 54.29 -69.41 21.89
C LEU A 35 53.55 -70.00 20.70
N GLU A 36 52.62 -70.89 20.97
CA GLU A 36 51.70 -71.47 19.99
C GLU A 36 50.32 -70.86 20.18
N GLU A 37 49.75 -70.31 19.11
CA GLU A 37 48.40 -69.73 19.14
C GLU A 37 47.35 -70.83 19.27
N VAL A 38 46.50 -70.70 20.30
CA VAL A 38 45.39 -71.60 20.57
C VAL A 38 44.14 -71.09 19.87
N THR A 39 43.87 -69.80 20.02
CA THR A 39 42.74 -69.12 19.38
C THR A 39 42.94 -67.61 19.43
N CYS A 40 42.41 -66.88 18.46
CA CYS A 40 42.37 -65.43 18.44
C CYS A 40 40.99 -64.95 17.99
N GLY A 41 40.64 -63.72 18.34
CA GLY A 41 39.39 -63.12 17.93
C GLY A 41 39.40 -61.60 18.04
N LYS A 42 38.31 -61.00 17.55
CA LYS A 42 38.04 -59.57 17.70
C LYS A 42 37.13 -59.34 18.90
N SER A 43 36.99 -58.09 19.34
CA SER A 43 35.96 -57.72 20.32
C SER A 43 34.60 -58.21 19.82
N PRO A 44 33.90 -59.08 20.57
CA PRO A 44 32.55 -59.50 20.22
C PRO A 44 31.60 -58.31 20.30
N ASP A 45 30.44 -58.45 19.64
CA ASP A 45 29.33 -57.52 19.86
C ASP A 45 28.92 -57.60 21.35
N PRO A 46 28.69 -56.47 22.05
CA PRO A 46 28.21 -56.48 23.43
C PRO A 46 26.96 -57.36 23.64
N CYS A 47 26.16 -57.58 22.60
CA CYS A 47 24.97 -58.43 22.60
C CYS A 47 25.22 -59.93 22.40
N GLU A 48 26.47 -60.39 22.27
CA GLU A 48 26.83 -61.81 22.14
C GLU A 48 27.26 -62.44 23.47
N GLY A 49 27.47 -61.64 24.52
CA GLY A 49 27.80 -62.11 25.86
C GLY A 49 29.28 -62.43 26.06
N PHE A 50 29.59 -63.61 26.59
CA PHE A 50 30.96 -64.02 26.89
C PHE A 50 31.61 -64.75 25.71
N ILE A 51 32.93 -64.63 25.59
CA ILE A 51 33.73 -65.35 24.61
C ILE A 51 33.92 -66.79 25.11
N LYS A 52 33.41 -67.77 24.36
CA LYS A 52 33.58 -69.19 24.69
C LYS A 52 34.92 -69.68 24.15
N ILE A 53 35.78 -70.18 25.05
CA ILE A 53 37.07 -70.79 24.68
C ILE A 53 37.00 -72.27 25.04
N GLU A 54 37.26 -73.14 24.07
CA GLU A 54 37.15 -74.59 24.22
C GLU A 54 38.50 -75.29 24.08
N ASN A 55 38.53 -76.60 24.37
CA ASN A 55 39.70 -77.48 24.18
C ASN A 55 40.93 -77.10 25.02
N LEU A 56 40.73 -76.51 26.20
CA LEU A 56 41.81 -76.26 27.16
C LEU A 56 42.26 -77.56 27.84
N VAL A 57 43.55 -77.64 28.15
CA VAL A 57 44.15 -78.77 28.87
C VAL A 57 44.27 -78.40 30.35
N PRO A 58 43.61 -79.13 31.28
CA PRO A 58 43.67 -78.85 32.71
C PRO A 58 45.10 -78.78 33.25
N GLY A 59 45.38 -77.79 34.10
CA GLY A 59 46.71 -77.56 34.68
C GLY A 59 47.74 -76.95 33.73
N LYS A 60 47.43 -76.82 32.42
CA LYS A 60 48.30 -76.14 31.46
C LYS A 60 48.20 -74.62 31.66
N THR A 61 49.34 -73.94 31.54
CA THR A 61 49.42 -72.47 31.56
C THR A 61 49.11 -71.90 30.19
N TYR A 62 48.27 -70.86 30.16
CA TYR A 62 47.93 -70.09 28.97
C TYR A 62 48.23 -68.60 29.15
N TYR A 63 48.51 -67.92 28.03
CA TYR A 63 48.82 -66.50 27.98
C TYR A 63 47.79 -65.78 27.10
N LEU A 64 47.06 -64.82 27.66
CA LEU A 64 46.07 -64.02 26.95
C LEU A 64 46.69 -62.66 26.58
N GLN A 65 46.83 -62.41 25.30
CA GLN A 65 47.18 -61.11 24.74
C GLN A 65 45.90 -60.34 24.42
N ILE A 66 45.84 -59.07 24.83
CA ILE A 66 44.79 -58.12 24.42
C ILE A 66 45.47 -56.91 23.80
N LEU A 67 45.08 -56.55 22.58
CA LEU A 67 45.65 -55.46 21.81
C LEU A 67 44.54 -54.53 21.28
N SER A 68 44.78 -53.22 21.29
CA SER A 68 43.86 -52.26 20.67
C SER A 68 43.78 -52.51 19.16
N ALA A 69 42.58 -52.54 18.61
CA ALA A 69 42.34 -52.75 17.19
C ALA A 69 42.47 -51.46 16.36
N VAL A 70 42.30 -50.30 17.01
CA VAL A 70 42.34 -48.98 16.37
C VAL A 70 43.13 -48.02 17.25
N ASN A 71 44.28 -47.59 16.72
CA ASN A 71 45.27 -46.70 17.34
C ASN A 71 45.99 -47.27 18.58
N PRO A 72 47.30 -46.99 18.72
CA PRO A 72 48.03 -47.30 19.94
C PRO A 72 47.51 -46.41 21.08
N LEU A 73 46.97 -47.04 22.12
CA LEU A 73 46.60 -46.37 23.36
C LEU A 73 47.86 -45.84 24.05
N LYS A 74 47.83 -44.63 24.61
CA LYS A 74 48.96 -44.14 25.41
C LYS A 74 48.98 -44.85 26.77
N SER A 75 50.14 -44.81 27.43
CA SER A 75 50.26 -45.35 28.79
C SER A 75 49.27 -44.65 29.74
N GLY A 76 48.43 -45.42 30.42
CA GLY A 76 47.38 -44.93 31.33
C GLY A 76 46.05 -44.59 30.67
N GLU A 77 45.93 -44.70 29.34
CA GLU A 77 44.66 -44.53 28.63
C GLU A 77 43.92 -45.87 28.46
N GLY A 78 42.60 -45.83 28.64
CA GLY A 78 41.72 -46.99 28.48
C GLY A 78 41.41 -47.71 29.79
N LYS A 79 40.13 -48.08 29.97
CA LYS A 79 39.70 -48.98 31.04
C LYS A 79 39.62 -50.39 30.47
N LEU A 80 40.26 -51.35 31.14
CA LEU A 80 40.21 -52.77 30.80
C LEU A 80 39.92 -53.59 32.06
N CYS A 81 38.92 -54.45 31.99
CA CYS A 81 38.64 -55.48 32.98
C CYS A 81 38.55 -56.83 32.28
N VAL A 82 39.27 -57.83 32.80
CA VAL A 82 39.29 -59.18 32.27
C VAL A 82 38.83 -60.13 33.36
N ARG A 83 37.85 -60.97 33.04
CA ARG A 83 37.35 -62.02 33.94
C ARG A 83 37.28 -63.35 33.19
N ILE A 84 37.69 -64.41 33.85
CA ILE A 84 37.62 -65.78 33.35
C ILE A 84 36.79 -66.58 34.34
N ASP A 85 35.67 -67.12 33.85
CA ASP A 85 34.76 -67.95 34.63
C ASP A 85 34.72 -69.38 34.06
N GLU A 86 34.42 -70.36 34.91
CA GLU A 86 34.09 -71.72 34.50
C GLU A 86 32.77 -71.71 33.73
N PHE A 87 32.75 -72.33 32.55
CA PHE A 87 31.58 -72.27 31.67
C PHE A 87 30.38 -72.95 32.30
N SER A 88 30.58 -74.03 33.05
CA SER A 88 29.48 -74.75 33.73
C SER A 88 28.78 -73.94 34.81
N LYS A 89 29.49 -72.98 35.41
CA LYS A 89 28.99 -72.08 36.47
C LYS A 89 28.51 -70.74 35.93
N THR A 90 28.69 -70.49 34.64
CA THR A 90 28.30 -69.24 34.00
C THR A 90 26.83 -69.33 33.61
N ALA A 91 26.01 -68.42 34.13
CA ALA A 91 24.61 -68.31 33.71
C ALA A 91 24.51 -68.01 32.21
N PRO A 92 23.52 -68.56 31.49
CA PRO A 92 23.36 -68.30 30.07
C PRO A 92 23.12 -66.81 29.83
N PHE A 93 23.78 -66.26 28.82
CA PHE A 93 23.55 -64.88 28.41
C PHE A 93 22.12 -64.73 27.87
N GLN A 94 21.32 -63.88 28.51
CA GLN A 94 20.00 -63.52 28.01
C GLN A 94 20.13 -62.30 27.10
N LYS A 95 19.85 -62.49 25.82
CA LYS A 95 19.90 -61.43 24.81
C LYS A 95 18.92 -60.32 25.19
N LEU A 96 19.39 -59.07 25.09
CA LEU A 96 18.55 -57.89 25.26
C LEU A 96 17.45 -57.91 24.17
N ASN A 97 16.21 -57.71 24.59
CA ASN A 97 15.04 -57.67 23.73
C ASN A 97 14.14 -56.52 24.17
N LEU A 98 13.78 -55.66 23.22
CA LEU A 98 12.76 -54.63 23.32
C LEU A 98 11.52 -55.03 22.54
N ASP A 99 10.37 -55.02 23.21
CA ASP A 99 9.08 -55.24 22.58
C ASP A 99 8.18 -54.01 22.75
N LEU A 100 7.53 -53.61 21.66
CA LEU A 100 6.66 -52.43 21.62
C LEU A 100 5.21 -52.89 21.52
N HIS A 101 4.37 -52.29 22.36
CA HIS A 101 2.94 -52.56 22.42
C HIS A 101 2.18 -51.27 22.11
N THR A 102 1.05 -51.38 21.40
CA THR A 102 0.15 -50.25 21.17
C THR A 102 -1.10 -50.42 22.02
N ASP A 103 -1.35 -49.43 22.88
CA ASP A 103 -2.59 -49.27 23.64
C ASP A 103 -3.48 -48.25 22.93
N CYS A 104 -4.61 -48.68 22.40
CA CYS A 104 -5.50 -47.79 21.64
C CYS A 104 -6.43 -47.00 22.57
N LEU A 105 -6.22 -45.69 22.65
CA LEU A 105 -7.09 -44.73 23.31
C LEU A 105 -8.28 -44.39 22.40
N HIS A 106 -9.50 -44.56 22.93
CA HIS A 106 -10.76 -44.41 22.18
C HIS A 106 -10.77 -45.17 20.84
N GLY A 107 -10.09 -46.31 20.75
CA GLY A 107 -10.06 -47.16 19.55
C GLY A 107 -9.29 -46.60 18.35
N VAL A 108 -8.73 -45.39 18.44
CA VAL A 108 -8.15 -44.67 17.29
C VAL A 108 -6.73 -44.18 17.54
N LEU A 109 -6.47 -43.55 18.68
CA LEU A 109 -5.14 -43.00 18.98
C LEU A 109 -4.29 -44.09 19.63
N GLY A 110 -3.10 -44.34 19.11
CA GLY A 110 -2.17 -45.32 19.69
C GLY A 110 -1.25 -44.67 20.70
N GLN A 111 -1.21 -45.23 21.91
CA GLN A 111 -0.19 -44.95 22.90
C GLN A 111 0.81 -46.10 22.87
N VAL A 112 2.10 -45.80 22.70
CA VAL A 112 3.12 -46.85 22.64
C VAL A 112 3.69 -47.09 24.03
N SER A 113 3.56 -48.32 24.51
CA SER A 113 4.21 -48.83 25.71
C SER A 113 5.30 -49.82 25.31
N TYR A 114 6.23 -50.08 26.23
CA TYR A 114 7.36 -50.97 25.96
C TYR A 114 7.58 -51.95 27.10
N SER A 115 8.08 -53.13 26.77
CA SER A 115 8.61 -54.09 27.72
C SER A 115 10.02 -54.48 27.31
N THR A 116 10.86 -54.77 28.30
CA THR A 116 12.26 -55.16 28.08
C THR A 116 12.53 -56.48 28.78
N SER A 117 13.28 -57.37 28.12
CA SER A 117 13.78 -58.61 28.72
C SER A 117 15.25 -58.84 28.37
N GLY A 118 15.97 -59.56 29.24
CA GLY A 118 17.41 -59.82 29.08
C GLY A 118 18.29 -58.58 29.29
N GLY A 119 19.52 -58.63 28.76
CA GLY A 119 20.52 -57.58 28.93
C GLY A 119 21.27 -57.63 30.26
N GLN A 120 22.23 -56.72 30.45
CA GLN A 120 23.01 -56.63 31.68
C GLN A 120 22.91 -55.25 32.34
N GLY A 121 22.64 -55.25 33.65
CA GLY A 121 22.62 -54.03 34.45
C GLY A 121 21.38 -53.17 34.17
N ASN A 122 21.55 -51.86 34.26
CA ASN A 122 20.47 -50.91 34.00
C ASN A 122 20.21 -50.75 32.50
N ILE A 123 18.94 -50.81 32.10
CA ILE A 123 18.52 -50.63 30.71
C ILE A 123 18.02 -49.19 30.53
N LYS A 124 18.59 -48.49 29.55
CA LYS A 124 18.17 -47.15 29.15
C LYS A 124 17.29 -47.22 27.91
N TYR A 125 16.04 -46.81 28.04
CA TYR A 125 15.12 -46.67 26.91
C TYR A 125 15.26 -45.31 26.22
N THR A 126 15.27 -45.32 24.89
CA THR A 126 15.19 -44.13 24.04
C THR A 126 14.10 -44.35 23.01
N GLY A 127 12.99 -43.64 23.17
CA GLY A 127 11.82 -43.75 22.32
C GLY A 127 10.73 -42.78 22.79
N PRO A 128 9.52 -42.89 22.23
CA PRO A 128 8.41 -42.02 22.59
C PRO A 128 7.99 -42.19 24.04
N LYS A 129 7.47 -41.11 24.61
CA LYS A 129 6.97 -41.14 25.99
C LYS A 129 5.62 -41.86 26.01
N ASN A 130 5.29 -42.46 27.16
CA ASN A 130 3.95 -43.03 27.33
C ASN A 130 2.85 -41.98 27.17
N THR A 131 3.07 -40.68 27.38
CA THR A 131 2.04 -39.65 27.16
C THR A 131 1.88 -39.22 25.69
N GLU A 132 2.70 -39.73 24.80
CA GLU A 132 2.70 -39.36 23.38
C GLU A 132 1.68 -40.19 22.61
N LEU A 133 0.89 -39.52 21.77
CA LEU A 133 -0.20 -40.13 21.01
C LEU A 133 0.17 -40.19 19.53
N PHE A 134 -0.05 -41.35 18.94
CA PHE A 134 0.29 -41.66 17.56
C PHE A 134 -0.94 -41.98 16.73
N TYR A 135 -0.85 -41.67 15.43
CA TYR A 135 -1.94 -41.93 14.48
C TYR A 135 -1.88 -43.36 13.94
N PRO A 136 -3.02 -43.93 13.55
CA PRO A 136 -3.04 -45.16 12.76
C PRO A 136 -2.11 -45.07 11.56
N GLY A 137 -1.24 -46.06 11.38
CA GLY A 137 -0.24 -46.09 10.31
C GLY A 137 1.06 -45.34 10.61
N THR A 138 1.18 -44.66 11.75
CA THR A 138 2.45 -44.03 12.15
C THR A 138 3.46 -45.12 12.49
N GLN A 139 4.64 -45.04 11.90
CA GLN A 139 5.77 -45.88 12.28
C GLN A 139 6.48 -45.27 13.49
N VAL A 140 6.66 -46.07 14.53
CA VAL A 140 7.34 -45.72 15.76
C VAL A 140 8.58 -46.58 15.88
N ASP A 141 9.73 -45.93 16.05
CA ASP A 141 11.01 -46.58 16.26
C ASP A 141 11.52 -46.25 17.67
N ALA A 142 12.03 -47.26 18.36
CA ALA A 142 12.65 -47.11 19.67
C ALA A 142 13.83 -48.07 19.82
N PHE A 143 14.72 -47.75 20.75
CA PHE A 143 15.79 -48.65 21.12
C PHE A 143 16.07 -48.62 22.62
N VAL A 144 16.68 -49.70 23.09
CA VAL A 144 17.19 -49.81 24.45
C VAL A 144 18.69 -50.04 24.42
N GLU A 145 19.39 -49.54 25.42
CA GLU A 145 20.81 -49.76 25.62
C GLU A 145 21.06 -50.26 27.05
N ASP A 146 21.79 -51.38 27.19
CA ASP A 146 22.21 -51.88 28.50
C ASP A 146 23.50 -51.22 29.00
N GLU A 147 23.94 -51.55 30.22
CA GLU A 147 25.12 -50.92 30.84
C GLU A 147 26.45 -51.27 30.13
N ASN A 148 26.47 -52.35 29.33
CA ASN A 148 27.65 -52.73 28.53
C ASN A 148 27.61 -52.19 27.10
N GLY A 149 26.58 -51.41 26.74
CA GLY A 149 26.41 -50.84 25.40
C GLY A 149 25.79 -51.79 24.38
N CYS A 150 25.18 -52.90 24.79
CA CYS A 150 24.35 -53.71 23.89
C CYS A 150 23.06 -52.95 23.57
N ARG A 151 22.68 -52.89 22.29
CA ARG A 151 21.47 -52.22 21.82
C ARG A 151 20.53 -53.18 21.12
N ASP A 152 19.24 -53.02 21.39
CA ASP A 152 18.18 -53.67 20.63
C ASP A 152 17.20 -52.63 20.10
N PHE A 153 16.71 -52.84 18.89
CA PHE A 153 15.87 -51.90 18.15
C PHE A 153 14.52 -52.55 17.86
N ALA A 154 13.45 -51.80 18.10
CA ALA A 154 12.10 -52.22 17.78
C ALA A 154 11.39 -51.14 16.97
N SER A 155 10.65 -51.59 15.97
CA SER A 155 9.80 -50.74 15.13
C SER A 155 8.40 -51.32 15.12
N LEU A 156 7.40 -50.45 15.32
CA LEU A 156 5.99 -50.82 15.32
C LEU A 156 5.20 -49.82 14.48
N VAL A 157 4.20 -50.31 13.74
CA VAL A 157 3.21 -49.45 13.08
C VAL A 157 1.95 -49.44 13.93
N VAL A 158 1.47 -48.26 14.28
CA VAL A 158 0.30 -48.08 15.14
C VAL A 158 -0.95 -48.58 14.40
N GLY A 159 -1.51 -49.69 14.88
CA GLY A 159 -2.58 -50.45 14.21
C GLY A 159 -3.99 -50.17 14.71
N CYS A 160 -4.24 -49.03 15.35
CA CYS A 160 -5.58 -48.70 15.84
C CYS A 160 -6.51 -48.43 14.64
N THR A 161 -7.56 -49.23 14.48
CA THR A 161 -8.50 -49.11 13.36
C THR A 161 -9.84 -48.61 13.85
N SER A 162 -10.37 -47.59 13.17
CA SER A 162 -11.72 -47.09 13.46
C SER A 162 -12.75 -48.20 13.21
N PRO A 163 -13.79 -48.31 14.05
CA PRO A 163 -14.89 -49.26 13.83
C PRO A 163 -15.56 -49.09 12.46
N SER A 164 -16.15 -50.18 11.94
CA SER A 164 -16.85 -50.18 10.65
C SER A 164 -18.09 -49.27 10.62
N SER A 165 -18.64 -48.91 11.79
CA SER A 165 -19.72 -47.93 11.96
C SER A 165 -19.35 -46.52 11.47
N CYS A 166 -18.06 -46.19 11.40
CA CYS A 166 -17.61 -44.85 11.05
C CYS A 166 -17.65 -44.54 9.54
N LYS A 167 -17.86 -45.54 8.68
CA LYS A 167 -17.89 -45.34 7.22
C LYS A 167 -18.95 -44.34 6.73
N ASN A 168 -20.03 -44.18 7.50
CA ASN A 168 -21.13 -43.26 7.19
C ASN A 168 -21.33 -42.19 8.28
N SER A 169 -20.33 -41.95 9.13
CA SER A 169 -20.43 -40.90 10.15
C SER A 169 -20.44 -39.52 9.50
N THR A 170 -21.26 -38.62 10.02
CA THR A 170 -21.30 -37.20 9.63
C THR A 170 -20.42 -36.33 10.53
N LEU A 171 -19.60 -36.95 11.38
CA LEU A 171 -18.68 -36.26 12.27
C LEU A 171 -17.77 -35.34 11.45
N ASP A 172 -17.67 -34.09 11.87
CA ASP A 172 -16.86 -33.06 11.24
C ASP A 172 -16.50 -31.97 12.27
N ILE A 173 -15.50 -31.16 11.95
CA ILE A 173 -15.01 -30.07 12.80
C ILE A 173 -15.44 -28.73 12.17
N ASP A 174 -16.05 -27.86 12.98
CA ASP A 174 -16.26 -26.47 12.65
C ASP A 174 -15.14 -25.64 13.30
N PHE A 175 -14.14 -25.30 12.48
CA PHE A 175 -12.95 -24.56 12.88
C PHE A 175 -13.05 -23.11 12.41
N THR A 176 -13.01 -22.18 13.36
CA THR A 176 -13.08 -20.73 13.08
C THR A 176 -11.93 -20.00 13.77
N THR A 177 -11.39 -19.02 13.07
CA THR A 177 -10.24 -18.22 13.52
C THR A 177 -10.56 -16.74 13.34
N GLU A 178 -10.42 -15.95 14.40
CA GLU A 178 -10.57 -14.49 14.35
C GLU A 178 -9.26 -13.81 14.77
N CYS A 179 -8.63 -13.09 13.84
CA CYS A 179 -7.42 -12.32 14.09
C CYS A 179 -7.67 -11.23 15.13
N LEU A 180 -6.90 -11.26 16.22
CA LEU A 180 -6.97 -10.26 17.26
C LEU A 180 -6.46 -8.93 16.75
N LYS A 181 -7.25 -7.89 17.01
CA LYS A 181 -6.90 -6.50 16.72
C LYS A 181 -6.48 -5.77 18.00
N ASP A 182 -5.53 -4.86 17.89
CA ASP A 182 -5.18 -3.95 18.98
C ASP A 182 -6.20 -2.80 19.14
N ALA A 183 -5.96 -1.92 20.10
CA ALA A 183 -6.86 -0.79 20.42
C ALA A 183 -7.07 0.20 19.25
N ILE A 184 -6.17 0.19 18.26
CA ILE A 184 -6.24 1.03 17.06
C ILE A 184 -6.67 0.25 15.81
N GLY A 185 -7.06 -1.03 15.96
CA GLY A 185 -7.63 -1.87 14.91
C GLY A 185 -6.63 -2.67 14.08
N ARG A 186 -5.34 -2.67 14.43
CA ARG A 186 -4.28 -3.42 13.72
C ARG A 186 -4.29 -4.88 14.09
N GLN A 187 -4.09 -5.75 13.11
CA GLN A 187 -3.85 -7.17 13.37
C GLN A 187 -2.57 -7.34 14.20
N THR A 188 -2.71 -7.96 15.36
CA THR A 188 -1.60 -8.25 16.28
C THR A 188 -0.70 -9.39 15.80
N GLY A 189 -1.14 -10.15 14.78
CA GLY A 189 -0.52 -11.39 14.36
C GLY A 189 -0.90 -12.59 15.22
N GLU A 190 -1.91 -12.44 16.07
CA GLU A 190 -2.40 -13.48 16.98
C GLU A 190 -3.88 -13.76 16.71
N VAL A 191 -4.32 -14.99 16.97
CA VAL A 191 -5.69 -15.47 16.79
C VAL A 191 -6.12 -16.29 18.00
N ILE A 192 -7.41 -16.23 18.33
CA ILE A 192 -8.05 -17.20 19.23
C ILE A 192 -8.81 -18.20 18.35
N VAL A 193 -8.51 -19.49 18.52
CA VAL A 193 -9.20 -20.56 17.80
C VAL A 193 -10.51 -20.90 18.49
N SER A 194 -11.58 -21.08 17.71
CA SER A 194 -12.87 -21.59 18.17
C SER A 194 -13.18 -22.88 17.43
N ILE A 195 -13.30 -23.96 18.20
CA ILE A 195 -13.43 -25.33 17.71
C ILE A 195 -14.78 -25.89 18.20
N LYS A 196 -15.63 -26.30 17.26
CA LYS A 196 -16.91 -26.97 17.58
C LYS A 196 -17.03 -28.27 16.79
N GLY A 197 -17.44 -29.34 17.47
CA GLY A 197 -17.82 -30.58 16.78
C GLY A 197 -19.22 -30.48 16.17
N LYS A 198 -19.41 -31.05 14.98
CA LYS A 198 -20.74 -31.19 14.36
C LYS A 198 -20.91 -32.61 13.82
N GLY A 199 -22.13 -33.14 13.91
CA GLY A 199 -22.44 -34.52 13.49
C GLY A 199 -21.86 -35.60 14.41
N GLY A 200 -21.94 -36.86 14.00
CA GLY A 200 -21.52 -38.02 14.82
C GLY A 200 -22.47 -38.37 15.96
N SER A 201 -22.00 -39.21 16.87
CA SER A 201 -22.78 -39.74 18.01
C SER A 201 -22.18 -39.37 19.36
N GLY A 202 -23.03 -38.98 20.31
CA GLY A 202 -22.65 -38.84 21.72
C GLY A 202 -21.73 -37.65 22.03
N ALA A 203 -20.84 -37.84 23.01
CA ALA A 203 -19.93 -36.81 23.49
C ALA A 203 -18.65 -36.75 22.64
N TYR A 204 -18.10 -35.55 22.51
CA TYR A 204 -16.85 -35.32 21.79
C TYR A 204 -15.64 -35.29 22.73
N TYR A 205 -14.56 -35.93 22.30
CA TYR A 205 -13.24 -35.86 22.92
C TYR A 205 -12.31 -35.11 21.99
N LEU A 206 -11.72 -34.02 22.49
CA LEU A 206 -10.84 -33.14 21.72
C LEU A 206 -9.38 -33.36 22.13
N TYR A 207 -8.52 -33.61 21.15
CA TYR A 207 -7.08 -33.75 21.32
C TYR A 207 -6.30 -32.80 20.39
N GLY A 208 -5.04 -32.56 20.73
CA GLY A 208 -4.18 -31.63 20.00
C GLY A 208 -4.33 -30.20 20.52
N THR A 209 -4.68 -29.27 19.63
CA THR A 209 -4.83 -27.84 19.91
C THR A 209 -6.13 -27.60 20.67
N PRO A 210 -6.08 -27.13 21.94
CA PRO A 210 -7.28 -26.88 22.72
C PRO A 210 -8.16 -25.77 22.15
N ASP A 211 -9.47 -25.86 22.37
CA ASP A 211 -10.39 -24.76 22.10
C ASP A 211 -10.03 -23.51 22.92
N GLY A 212 -10.15 -22.33 22.32
CA GLY A 212 -9.75 -21.06 22.93
C GLY A 212 -8.23 -20.81 22.98
N SER A 213 -7.41 -21.66 22.36
CA SER A 213 -5.96 -21.44 22.29
C SER A 213 -5.61 -20.18 21.52
N LYS A 214 -4.61 -19.46 22.04
CA LYS A 214 -4.05 -18.27 21.38
C LYS A 214 -2.83 -18.67 20.56
N LEU A 215 -2.93 -18.56 19.24
CA LEU A 215 -1.87 -18.93 18.28
C LEU A 215 -1.38 -17.70 17.52
N LYS A 216 -0.16 -17.76 16.97
CA LYS A 216 0.46 -16.70 16.16
C LYS A 216 0.43 -17.04 14.67
N ASP A 217 0.67 -16.02 13.83
CA ASP A 217 0.89 -16.22 12.40
C ASP A 217 1.90 -17.33 12.14
N LYS A 218 1.56 -18.26 11.24
CA LYS A 218 2.36 -19.44 10.86
C LYS A 218 2.52 -20.52 11.92
N ASP A 219 1.91 -20.37 13.10
CA ASP A 219 1.83 -21.49 14.04
C ASP A 219 1.01 -22.62 13.41
N SER A 220 1.55 -23.83 13.47
CA SER A 220 0.83 -25.02 13.04
C SER A 220 -0.17 -25.42 14.11
N TYR A 221 -1.39 -25.75 13.69
CA TYR A 221 -2.40 -26.33 14.57
C TYR A 221 -2.78 -27.73 14.09
N LYS A 222 -3.20 -28.54 15.05
CA LYS A 222 -3.73 -29.88 14.80
C LYS A 222 -4.82 -30.17 15.81
N ILE A 223 -6.00 -30.50 15.32
CA ILE A 223 -7.20 -30.74 16.11
C ILE A 223 -7.69 -32.13 15.75
N ILE A 224 -8.00 -32.90 16.78
CA ILE A 224 -8.54 -34.25 16.63
C ILE A 224 -9.84 -34.27 17.41
N LEU A 225 -10.93 -34.58 16.71
CA LEU A 225 -12.24 -34.75 17.31
C LEU A 225 -12.60 -36.23 17.23
N ILE A 226 -12.88 -36.84 18.38
CA ILE A 226 -13.33 -38.23 18.48
C ILE A 226 -14.72 -38.25 19.11
N ASP A 227 -15.65 -38.99 18.53
CA ASP A 227 -17.00 -39.18 19.09
C ASP A 227 -17.07 -40.40 20.03
N SER A 228 -18.24 -40.66 20.63
CA SER A 228 -18.38 -41.80 21.53
C SER A 228 -18.28 -43.17 20.84
N ASP A 229 -18.49 -43.20 19.53
CA ASP A 229 -18.46 -44.41 18.71
C ASP A 229 -17.05 -44.68 18.15
N SER A 230 -16.04 -43.94 18.64
CA SER A 230 -14.65 -44.03 18.19
C SER A 230 -14.45 -43.65 16.71
N CYS A 231 -15.35 -42.84 16.17
CA CYS A 231 -15.15 -42.17 14.89
C CYS A 231 -14.37 -40.89 15.11
N TYR A 232 -13.51 -40.53 14.16
CA TYR A 232 -12.62 -39.40 14.32
C TYR A 232 -12.47 -38.57 13.04
N VAL A 233 -12.21 -37.28 13.23
CA VAL A 233 -11.80 -36.34 12.19
C VAL A 233 -10.54 -35.62 12.65
N ILE A 234 -9.63 -35.39 11.70
CA ILE A 234 -8.40 -34.63 11.93
C ILE A 234 -8.47 -33.37 11.06
N GLU A 235 -8.30 -32.23 11.69
CA GLU A 235 -8.11 -30.95 11.02
C GLU A 235 -6.71 -30.42 11.39
N GLU A 236 -5.86 -30.20 10.40
CA GLU A 236 -4.51 -29.66 10.60
C GLU A 236 -4.17 -28.62 9.55
N GLY A 237 -3.35 -27.65 9.94
CA GLY A 237 -3.00 -26.54 9.06
C GLY A 237 -2.06 -25.55 9.72
N GLN A 238 -1.94 -24.39 9.10
CA GLN A 238 -1.18 -23.25 9.65
C GLN A 238 -2.09 -22.04 9.76
N ILE A 239 -1.91 -21.30 10.85
CA ILE A 239 -2.59 -20.02 11.03
C ILE A 239 -2.07 -19.03 9.99
N ASN A 240 -2.99 -18.42 9.25
CA ASN A 240 -2.71 -17.33 8.32
C ASN A 240 -3.31 -16.03 8.87
N CYS A 241 -2.54 -15.33 9.68
CA CYS A 241 -2.94 -14.09 10.32
C CYS A 241 -1.73 -13.15 10.42
N PRO A 242 -1.23 -12.61 9.28
CA PRO A 242 -0.04 -11.79 9.28
C PRO A 242 -0.22 -10.55 10.17
N ALA A 243 0.80 -10.21 10.94
CA ALA A 243 0.83 -8.96 11.70
C ALA A 243 0.70 -7.75 10.75
N PHE A 244 0.03 -6.69 11.22
CA PHE A 244 -0.23 -5.51 10.43
C PHE A 244 1.06 -4.92 9.84
N ASN A 245 1.04 -4.61 8.55
CA ASN A 245 2.08 -3.84 7.88
C ASN A 245 1.47 -2.73 7.01
N CYS A 246 2.29 -1.73 6.64
CA CYS A 246 1.81 -0.57 5.89
C CYS A 246 1.31 -0.88 4.47
N SER A 247 1.56 -2.07 3.92
CA SER A 247 0.95 -2.50 2.66
C SER A 247 -0.54 -2.82 2.80
N GLN A 248 -1.01 -3.07 4.02
CA GLN A 248 -2.42 -3.30 4.35
C GLN A 248 -3.12 -2.01 4.80
N SER A 249 -2.40 -0.90 4.94
CA SER A 249 -3.00 0.38 5.32
C SER A 249 -3.92 0.89 4.21
N THR A 250 -5.09 1.37 4.59
CA THR A 250 -6.02 2.03 3.67
C THR A 250 -5.75 3.53 3.55
N LEU A 251 -4.69 4.04 4.19
CA LEU A 251 -4.31 5.45 4.20
C LEU A 251 -4.10 5.97 2.78
N LYS A 252 -4.95 6.91 2.38
CA LYS A 252 -4.89 7.62 1.11
C LYS A 252 -4.81 9.11 1.38
N LEU A 253 -3.92 9.79 0.65
CA LEU A 253 -3.77 11.24 0.64
C LEU A 253 -4.05 11.75 -0.77
N ASP A 254 -5.13 12.51 -0.90
CA ASP A 254 -5.47 13.27 -2.09
C ASP A 254 -5.20 14.76 -1.83
N VAL A 255 -4.46 15.38 -2.76
CA VAL A 255 -4.11 16.80 -2.69
C VAL A 255 -4.68 17.49 -3.92
N SER A 256 -5.52 18.49 -3.69
CA SER A 256 -6.09 19.35 -4.73
C SER A 256 -5.84 20.82 -4.39
N TYR A 257 -6.12 21.74 -5.30
CA TYR A 257 -5.99 23.17 -5.07
C TYR A 257 -7.03 23.96 -5.86
N ASP A 258 -7.46 25.09 -5.28
CA ASP A 258 -8.34 26.07 -5.92
C ASP A 258 -7.53 27.31 -6.31
N CYS A 259 -7.63 27.74 -7.56
CA CYS A 259 -7.02 28.99 -8.03
C CYS A 259 -7.91 30.19 -7.66
N ILE A 260 -7.35 31.19 -6.97
CA ILE A 260 -8.04 32.40 -6.54
C ILE A 260 -7.57 33.57 -7.38
N ASP A 261 -8.34 33.91 -8.43
CA ASP A 261 -7.98 34.94 -9.42
C ASP A 261 -7.79 36.34 -8.82
N THR A 262 -8.50 36.67 -7.74
CA THR A 262 -8.39 37.97 -7.07
C THR A 262 -7.06 38.16 -6.34
N LEU A 263 -6.41 37.06 -5.95
CA LEU A 263 -5.16 37.04 -5.19
C LEU A 263 -3.97 36.51 -6.01
N LEU A 264 -4.21 35.99 -7.22
CA LEU A 264 -3.23 35.34 -8.08
C LEU A 264 -2.48 34.20 -7.36
N LYS A 265 -3.17 33.48 -6.47
CA LYS A 265 -2.62 32.40 -5.63
C LYS A 265 -3.52 31.16 -5.68
N ALA A 266 -2.94 29.99 -5.43
CA ALA A 266 -3.68 28.74 -5.27
C ALA A 266 -3.77 28.34 -3.80
N ALA A 267 -4.97 27.98 -3.34
CA ALA A 267 -5.20 27.46 -1.99
C ALA A 267 -5.21 25.93 -1.99
N LEU A 268 -4.35 25.30 -1.18
CA LEU A 268 -4.29 23.84 -1.08
C LEU A 268 -5.47 23.25 -0.29
N LYS A 269 -5.99 22.12 -0.79
CA LYS A 269 -6.99 21.27 -0.14
C LYS A 269 -6.44 19.87 0.02
N LEU A 270 -6.57 19.32 1.22
CA LEU A 270 -6.06 18.00 1.59
C LEU A 270 -7.23 17.13 2.00
N ASP A 271 -7.41 16.01 1.33
CA ASP A 271 -8.40 14.99 1.66
C ASP A 271 -7.67 13.69 2.05
N VAL A 272 -7.87 13.24 3.28
CA VAL A 272 -7.24 12.02 3.81
C VAL A 272 -8.34 11.00 4.13
N SER A 273 -8.18 9.76 3.66
CA SER A 273 -9.13 8.67 3.92
C SER A 273 -8.45 7.36 4.30
N GLY A 274 -9.19 6.47 4.99
CA GLY A 274 -8.78 5.09 5.31
C GLY A 274 -7.91 4.90 6.55
N ASN A 275 -8.38 5.34 7.73
CA ASN A 275 -7.55 5.50 8.92
C ASN A 275 -7.53 4.31 9.91
N LEU A 276 -6.39 4.19 10.59
CA LEU A 276 -6.22 3.54 11.89
C LEU A 276 -5.69 4.61 12.86
N GLY A 277 -6.59 5.21 13.64
CA GLY A 277 -6.21 6.23 14.65
C GLY A 277 -6.01 7.65 14.11
N THR A 278 -5.11 8.39 14.75
CA THR A 278 -4.79 9.80 14.48
C THR A 278 -3.73 9.98 13.37
N TYR A 279 -3.64 11.19 12.78
CA TYR A 279 -2.66 11.52 11.75
C TYR A 279 -1.82 12.75 12.12
N ASN A 280 -0.59 12.76 11.64
CA ASN A 280 0.32 13.90 11.70
C ASN A 280 0.69 14.34 10.29
N PHE A 281 0.61 15.65 10.05
CA PHE A 281 1.04 16.26 8.79
C PHE A 281 2.43 16.87 8.91
N SER A 282 3.19 16.83 7.82
CA SER A 282 4.44 17.57 7.66
C SER A 282 4.55 18.12 6.23
N GLY A 283 5.14 19.31 6.10
CA GLY A 283 5.20 20.05 4.84
C GLY A 283 4.14 21.14 4.74
N ASN A 284 3.50 21.26 3.56
CA ASN A 284 2.41 22.20 3.33
C ASN A 284 1.12 21.78 4.04
N ASN A 285 0.35 22.77 4.49
CA ASN A 285 -0.90 22.57 5.22
C ASN A 285 -2.12 22.87 4.35
N ALA A 286 -3.29 22.36 4.76
CA ALA A 286 -4.56 22.73 4.15
C ALA A 286 -4.80 24.24 4.32
N GLY A 287 -5.13 24.92 3.23
CA GLY A 287 -5.33 26.37 3.18
C GLY A 287 -4.07 27.19 2.88
N ASP A 288 -2.90 26.58 2.74
CA ASP A 288 -1.69 27.29 2.31
C ASP A 288 -1.92 27.95 0.94
N LEU A 289 -1.54 29.23 0.83
CA LEU A 289 -1.63 30.02 -0.40
C LEU A 289 -0.28 30.04 -1.11
N LEU A 290 -0.22 29.44 -2.29
CA LEU A 290 1.00 29.24 -3.06
C LEU A 290 0.96 30.02 -4.39
N ASP A 291 2.14 30.45 -4.84
CA ASP A 291 2.31 31.19 -6.09
C ASP A 291 2.33 30.28 -7.32
N GLN A 292 2.05 30.85 -8.49
CA GLN A 292 2.17 30.14 -9.78
C GLN A 292 3.56 29.53 -9.95
N GLY A 293 3.63 28.24 -10.26
CA GLY A 293 4.88 27.51 -10.45
C GLY A 293 5.58 27.08 -9.15
N GLN A 294 5.04 27.44 -7.97
CA GLN A 294 5.58 26.99 -6.69
C GLN A 294 5.29 25.50 -6.49
N ALA A 295 6.28 24.76 -5.97
CA ALA A 295 6.11 23.36 -5.61
C ALA A 295 5.46 23.22 -4.22
N TYR A 296 4.59 22.22 -4.07
CA TYR A 296 4.06 21.80 -2.78
C TYR A 296 4.52 20.37 -2.45
N SER A 297 4.64 20.11 -1.15
CA SER A 297 4.96 18.79 -0.61
C SER A 297 4.15 18.56 0.66
N VAL A 298 3.31 17.53 0.66
CA VAL A 298 2.47 17.16 1.80
C VAL A 298 2.75 15.72 2.14
N LYS A 299 3.17 15.48 3.38
CA LYS A 299 3.37 14.15 3.93
C LYS A 299 2.43 13.95 5.11
N VAL A 300 1.66 12.86 5.07
CA VAL A 300 0.81 12.42 6.18
C VAL A 300 1.35 11.11 6.73
N THR A 301 1.45 11.02 8.05
CA THR A 301 1.84 9.81 8.78
C THR A 301 0.73 9.44 9.75
N ASP A 302 0.23 8.21 9.69
CA ASP A 302 -0.76 7.72 10.65
C ASP A 302 -0.12 7.27 11.98
N GLU A 303 -0.96 7.00 12.98
CA GLU A 303 -0.54 6.51 14.30
C GLU A 303 0.11 5.10 14.25
N ALA A 304 -0.14 4.35 13.18
CA ALA A 304 0.53 3.08 12.91
C ALA A 304 1.93 3.24 12.31
N GLY A 305 2.34 4.46 11.96
CA GLY A 305 3.64 4.80 11.37
C GLY A 305 3.69 4.69 9.84
N CYS A 306 2.54 4.53 9.17
CA CYS A 306 2.47 4.46 7.72
C CYS A 306 2.39 5.85 7.10
N GLU A 307 3.15 6.07 6.03
CA GLU A 307 3.36 7.39 5.44
C GLU A 307 2.86 7.46 4.00
N GLN A 308 2.24 8.57 3.63
CA GLN A 308 1.92 8.94 2.26
C GLN A 308 2.51 10.31 1.95
N LEU A 309 3.16 10.42 0.79
CA LEU A 309 3.78 11.66 0.31
C LEU A 309 3.18 12.05 -1.04
N LYS A 310 2.68 13.28 -1.13
CA LYS A 310 2.25 13.89 -2.39
C LYS A 310 3.01 15.17 -2.64
N THR A 311 3.54 15.28 -3.86
CA THR A 311 4.26 16.46 -4.33
C THR A 311 3.71 16.88 -5.68
N GLY A 312 3.81 18.17 -5.99
CA GLY A 312 3.37 18.72 -7.26
C GLY A 312 3.74 20.20 -7.38
N THR A 313 3.33 20.82 -8.48
CA THR A 313 3.55 22.24 -8.76
C THR A 313 2.24 22.93 -9.09
N ILE A 314 2.06 24.15 -8.59
CA ILE A 314 0.85 24.94 -8.86
C ILE A 314 0.84 25.41 -10.31
N THR A 315 -0.23 25.09 -11.02
CA THR A 315 -0.47 25.54 -12.40
C THR A 315 -1.87 26.11 -12.52
N CYS A 316 -2.00 27.41 -12.28
CA CYS A 316 -3.22 28.20 -12.49
C CYS A 316 -3.16 28.96 -13.82
N HIS A 317 -4.30 29.15 -14.46
CA HIS A 317 -4.46 30.01 -15.62
C HIS A 317 -5.32 31.20 -15.21
N PHE A 318 -4.67 32.29 -14.78
CA PHE A 318 -5.37 33.50 -14.36
C PHE A 318 -5.83 34.28 -15.58
N ASP A 319 -7.14 34.51 -15.71
CA ASP A 319 -7.68 35.42 -16.72
C ASP A 319 -7.40 36.88 -16.31
N SER A 320 -6.35 37.44 -16.92
CA SER A 320 -5.87 38.79 -16.61
C SER A 320 -6.91 39.88 -16.93
N CYS A 321 -7.83 39.63 -17.88
CA CYS A 321 -8.85 40.59 -18.29
C CYS A 321 -10.09 40.57 -17.37
N ALA A 322 -10.39 39.43 -16.73
CA ALA A 322 -11.43 39.36 -15.70
C ALA A 322 -11.06 40.19 -14.44
N TYR A 323 -9.76 40.28 -14.15
CA TYR A 323 -9.23 41.08 -13.04
C TYR A 323 -9.17 42.58 -13.39
N SER A 324 -8.66 42.94 -14.57
CA SER A 324 -8.34 44.34 -14.88
C SER A 324 -9.57 45.23 -15.06
N ARG A 325 -10.71 44.65 -15.45
CA ARG A 325 -12.04 45.32 -15.58
C ARG A 325 -11.95 46.73 -16.17
N PRO A 326 -11.48 46.87 -17.42
CA PRO A 326 -11.44 48.16 -18.09
C PRO A 326 -12.86 48.70 -18.30
N GLU A 327 -13.10 49.94 -17.89
CA GLU A 327 -14.34 50.67 -18.10
C GLU A 327 -14.03 52.02 -18.76
N MET A 328 -14.89 52.45 -19.68
CA MET A 328 -14.73 53.71 -20.41
C MET A 328 -16.07 54.41 -20.54
N ASP A 329 -16.13 55.68 -20.15
CA ASP A 329 -17.26 56.59 -20.33
C ASP A 329 -16.91 57.70 -21.33
N ILE A 330 -17.86 58.05 -22.20
CA ILE A 330 -17.68 59.07 -23.24
C ILE A 330 -18.84 60.07 -23.15
N SER A 331 -18.49 61.34 -23.01
CA SER A 331 -19.42 62.46 -23.06
C SER A 331 -18.95 63.53 -24.06
N ILE A 332 -19.87 64.30 -24.60
CA ILE A 332 -19.60 65.31 -25.63
C ILE A 332 -20.00 66.67 -25.11
N LYS A 333 -19.09 67.64 -25.16
CA LYS A 333 -19.36 69.03 -24.80
C LYS A 333 -19.37 69.91 -26.05
N CYS A 334 -20.54 70.45 -26.40
CA CYS A 334 -20.65 71.36 -27.55
C CYS A 334 -19.91 72.68 -27.28
N ILE A 335 -19.13 73.11 -28.27
CA ILE A 335 -18.40 74.37 -28.25
C ILE A 335 -19.37 75.49 -28.61
N LYS A 336 -19.36 76.54 -27.78
CA LYS A 336 -20.11 77.75 -28.03
C LYS A 336 -19.22 78.81 -28.67
N ASP A 337 -19.77 79.57 -29.61
CA ASP A 337 -19.10 80.73 -30.19
C ASP A 337 -19.09 81.92 -29.21
N ALA A 338 -18.46 83.04 -29.62
CA ALA A 338 -18.36 84.26 -28.81
C ALA A 338 -19.73 84.87 -28.43
N ASN A 339 -20.81 84.47 -29.11
CA ASN A 339 -22.17 84.92 -28.88
C ASN A 339 -23.01 83.90 -28.06
N GLY A 340 -22.40 82.79 -27.63
CA GLY A 340 -23.05 81.75 -26.84
C GLY A 340 -23.87 80.74 -27.65
N ASN A 341 -23.76 80.75 -28.98
CA ASN A 341 -24.43 79.82 -29.90
C ASN A 341 -23.59 78.56 -30.09
N ASP A 342 -24.22 77.42 -30.36
CA ASP A 342 -23.47 76.20 -30.65
C ASP A 342 -22.77 76.33 -32.00
N ALA A 343 -21.43 76.21 -32.01
CA ALA A 343 -20.60 76.42 -33.18
C ALA A 343 -20.59 75.22 -34.16
N GLY A 344 -21.48 74.25 -33.95
CA GLY A 344 -21.53 73.01 -34.72
C GLY A 344 -20.36 72.06 -34.45
N LYS A 345 -19.64 72.22 -33.33
CA LYS A 345 -18.49 71.39 -32.94
C LYS A 345 -18.63 70.90 -31.50
N GLY A 346 -18.17 69.68 -31.24
CA GLY A 346 -18.15 69.08 -29.90
C GLY A 346 -16.75 68.60 -29.51
N ILE A 347 -16.39 68.79 -28.24
CA ILE A 347 -15.17 68.24 -27.64
C ILE A 347 -15.50 66.89 -27.02
N LEU A 348 -14.71 65.87 -27.33
CA LEU A 348 -14.79 64.55 -26.72
C LEU A 348 -14.19 64.55 -25.32
N ILE A 349 -14.98 64.16 -24.32
CA ILE A 349 -14.53 63.95 -22.94
C ILE A 349 -14.59 62.45 -22.68
N VAL A 350 -13.43 61.83 -22.48
CA VAL A 350 -13.29 60.39 -22.31
C VAL A 350 -12.68 60.13 -20.95
N ASN A 351 -13.38 59.35 -20.12
CA ASN A 351 -12.90 58.93 -18.81
C ASN A 351 -12.75 57.41 -18.82
N GLY A 352 -11.52 56.94 -18.69
CA GLY A 352 -11.18 55.52 -18.62
C GLY A 352 -10.69 55.11 -17.25
N SER A 353 -11.03 53.90 -16.81
CA SER A 353 -10.50 53.29 -15.58
C SER A 353 -10.19 51.81 -15.79
N SER A 354 -9.06 51.34 -15.25
CA SER A 354 -8.69 49.92 -15.16
C SER A 354 -7.94 49.69 -13.86
N LYS A 355 -8.11 48.52 -13.25
CA LYS A 355 -7.36 48.11 -12.04
C LYS A 355 -5.89 47.80 -12.33
N ALA A 356 -5.55 47.50 -13.59
CA ALA A 356 -4.19 47.21 -14.01
C ALA A 356 -3.35 48.48 -14.25
N GLY A 357 -3.99 49.65 -14.36
CA GLY A 357 -3.32 50.90 -14.74
C GLY A 357 -2.80 50.90 -16.18
N GLY A 358 -2.01 51.90 -16.55
CA GLY A 358 -1.38 52.00 -17.88
C GLY A 358 -2.38 52.14 -19.03
N ILE A 359 -3.36 53.04 -18.88
CA ILE A 359 -4.42 53.27 -19.87
C ILE A 359 -3.86 53.96 -21.11
N HIS A 360 -4.13 53.39 -22.27
CA HIS A 360 -3.82 53.94 -23.59
C HIS A 360 -5.09 54.01 -24.46
N TYR A 361 -5.25 55.08 -25.22
CA TYR A 361 -6.38 55.30 -26.12
C TYR A 361 -5.95 55.19 -27.58
N ILE A 362 -6.61 54.32 -28.33
CA ILE A 362 -6.40 54.09 -29.76
C ILE A 362 -7.60 54.69 -30.52
N GLY A 363 -7.31 55.46 -31.58
CA GLY A 363 -8.32 56.19 -32.36
C GLY A 363 -8.46 57.64 -31.90
N ASN A 364 -9.69 58.12 -31.75
CA ASN A 364 -9.95 59.49 -31.28
C ASN A 364 -9.42 59.68 -29.85
N GLN A 365 -8.82 60.84 -29.60
CA GLN A 365 -8.18 61.14 -28.33
C GLN A 365 -9.10 61.98 -27.41
N PRO A 366 -8.95 61.87 -26.08
CA PRO A 366 -9.61 62.77 -25.15
C PRO A 366 -9.24 64.23 -25.46
N GLY A 367 -10.24 65.09 -25.64
CA GLY A 367 -10.06 66.50 -26.03
C GLY A 367 -10.16 66.76 -27.54
N ASP A 368 -10.30 65.74 -28.37
CA ASP A 368 -10.53 65.92 -29.81
C ASP A 368 -11.80 66.75 -30.06
N THR A 369 -11.67 67.73 -30.95
CA THR A 369 -12.80 68.54 -31.41
C THR A 369 -13.30 67.99 -32.74
N LEU A 370 -14.56 67.57 -32.78
CA LEU A 370 -15.19 66.99 -33.95
C LEU A 370 -16.40 67.83 -34.38
N ASP A 371 -16.67 67.86 -35.68
CA ASP A 371 -17.80 68.57 -36.25
C ASP A 371 -19.12 67.81 -36.02
N HIS A 372 -20.25 68.50 -36.09
CA HIS A 372 -21.57 67.89 -36.01
C HIS A 372 -21.71 66.76 -37.05
N LEU A 373 -22.19 65.61 -36.58
CA LEU A 373 -22.39 64.35 -37.31
C LEU A 373 -21.11 63.61 -37.69
N GLN A 374 -19.95 64.12 -37.27
CA GLN A 374 -18.71 63.36 -37.38
C GLN A 374 -18.76 62.17 -36.41
N SER A 375 -18.38 60.99 -36.89
CA SER A 375 -18.26 59.80 -36.06
C SER A 375 -16.97 59.80 -35.25
N TYR A 376 -17.01 59.19 -34.07
CA TYR A 376 -15.83 58.90 -33.27
C TYR A 376 -15.75 57.40 -32.97
N ASN A 377 -14.52 56.90 -32.84
CA ASN A 377 -14.21 55.53 -32.41
C ASN A 377 -13.00 55.58 -31.47
N ILE A 378 -13.17 55.05 -30.26
CA ILE A 378 -12.15 55.02 -29.23
C ILE A 378 -12.07 53.61 -28.68
N GLU A 379 -10.86 53.07 -28.65
CA GLU A 379 -10.53 51.84 -27.96
C GLU A 379 -9.60 52.17 -26.78
N LEU A 380 -10.03 51.81 -25.57
CA LEU A 380 -9.21 51.89 -24.38
C LEU A 380 -8.49 50.55 -24.21
N GLN A 381 -7.18 50.56 -24.03
CA GLN A 381 -6.38 49.39 -23.68
C GLN A 381 -5.58 49.65 -22.40
N ASP A 382 -5.49 48.67 -21.51
CA ASP A 382 -4.70 48.75 -20.28
C ASP A 382 -3.30 48.09 -20.38
N ALA A 383 -2.54 48.12 -19.28
CA ALA A 383 -1.19 47.55 -19.22
C ALA A 383 -1.12 46.03 -19.47
N PHE A 384 -2.23 45.30 -19.30
CA PHE A 384 -2.32 43.86 -19.61
C PHE A 384 -2.83 43.60 -21.03
N GLY A 385 -3.07 44.65 -21.82
CA GLY A 385 -3.56 44.54 -23.19
C GLY A 385 -5.06 44.31 -23.31
N CYS A 386 -5.81 44.36 -22.20
CA CYS A 386 -7.25 44.19 -22.17
C CYS A 386 -7.93 45.53 -22.49
N GLY A 387 -9.01 45.51 -23.28
CA GLY A 387 -9.60 46.75 -23.76
C GLY A 387 -11.10 46.75 -24.00
N VAL A 388 -11.65 47.95 -24.11
CA VAL A 388 -13.06 48.23 -24.40
C VAL A 388 -13.16 49.26 -25.52
N GLN A 389 -14.05 49.01 -26.47
CA GLN A 389 -14.28 49.88 -27.62
C GLN A 389 -15.64 50.58 -27.52
N LYS A 390 -15.69 51.87 -27.83
CA LYS A 390 -16.93 52.63 -27.99
C LYS A 390 -16.86 53.50 -29.24
N ASN A 391 -17.99 53.59 -29.92
CA ASN A 391 -18.17 54.41 -31.10
C ASN A 391 -19.49 55.19 -31.03
N GLY A 392 -19.55 56.33 -31.72
CA GLY A 392 -20.75 57.17 -31.75
C GLY A 392 -20.63 58.29 -32.78
N ILE A 393 -21.59 59.22 -32.74
CA ILE A 393 -21.61 60.42 -33.58
C ILE A 393 -21.74 61.68 -32.72
N VAL A 394 -21.15 62.79 -33.17
CA VAL A 394 -21.20 64.06 -32.46
C VAL A 394 -22.49 64.81 -32.78
N LEU A 395 -23.36 64.99 -31.79
CA LEU A 395 -24.63 65.69 -31.93
C LEU A 395 -24.56 67.09 -31.30
N CYS A 396 -23.96 68.04 -32.01
CA CYS A 396 -23.95 69.46 -31.65
C CYS A 396 -24.54 70.27 -32.82
N VAL A 397 -25.86 70.43 -32.85
CA VAL A 397 -26.54 71.17 -33.92
C VAL A 397 -26.16 72.64 -33.85
N PRO A 398 -25.73 73.29 -34.94
CA PRO A 398 -25.48 74.72 -34.92
C PRO A 398 -26.80 75.49 -34.77
N LEU A 399 -27.03 76.08 -33.60
CA LEU A 399 -28.23 76.83 -33.25
C LEU A 399 -27.86 78.25 -32.84
N SER A 400 -28.49 79.24 -33.47
CA SER A 400 -28.43 80.64 -33.06
C SER A 400 -29.61 80.98 -32.16
N ASN A 401 -29.35 81.69 -31.06
CA ASN A 401 -30.38 82.22 -30.15
C ASN A 401 -30.72 83.70 -30.44
N GLN A 402 -30.22 84.26 -31.54
CA GLN A 402 -30.50 85.61 -31.98
C GLN A 402 -31.57 85.59 -33.08
N ASP A 403 -32.64 86.36 -32.90
CA ASP A 403 -33.61 86.60 -33.96
C ASP A 403 -32.94 87.39 -35.09
N GLU A 404 -32.99 86.85 -36.31
CA GLU A 404 -32.45 87.51 -37.49
C GLU A 404 -33.34 88.70 -37.85
N LYS A 405 -32.80 89.91 -37.80
CA LYS A 405 -33.54 91.16 -38.09
C LYS A 405 -33.59 91.48 -39.58
N SER A 406 -32.81 90.77 -40.40
CA SER A 406 -32.67 91.02 -41.83
C SER A 406 -33.93 90.68 -42.65
N PHE A 407 -34.91 89.93 -42.11
CA PHE A 407 -36.15 89.60 -42.82
C PHE A 407 -37.39 89.67 -41.91
N GLU A 408 -38.55 90.05 -42.48
CA GLU A 408 -39.82 90.14 -41.76
C GLU A 408 -40.57 88.81 -41.69
N SER A 409 -40.43 87.99 -42.73
CA SER A 409 -41.11 86.71 -42.81
C SER A 409 -40.33 85.71 -43.65
N ILE A 410 -40.44 84.44 -43.25
CA ILE A 410 -39.96 83.28 -43.96
C ILE A 410 -41.11 82.28 -44.07
N THR A 411 -41.39 81.79 -45.28
CA THR A 411 -42.39 80.75 -45.51
C THR A 411 -41.84 79.68 -46.44
N ILE A 412 -42.12 78.41 -46.11
CA ILE A 412 -41.68 77.25 -46.89
C ILE A 412 -42.91 76.62 -47.52
N ASN A 413 -42.85 76.39 -48.84
CA ASN A 413 -43.96 75.81 -49.59
C ASN A 413 -43.47 74.74 -50.60
N PRO A 414 -44.12 73.56 -50.67
CA PRO A 414 -45.13 73.08 -49.72
C PRO A 414 -44.49 72.69 -48.39
N ASN A 415 -45.19 72.92 -47.28
CA ASN A 415 -44.84 72.39 -45.96
C ASN A 415 -45.98 71.48 -45.47
N PRO A 416 -45.81 70.15 -45.34
CA PRO A 416 -44.56 69.38 -45.41
C PRO A 416 -43.93 69.30 -46.82
N THR A 417 -42.59 69.32 -46.89
CA THR A 417 -41.81 69.26 -48.13
C THR A 417 -41.59 67.82 -48.59
N SER A 418 -41.81 67.48 -49.86
CA SER A 418 -41.62 66.11 -50.39
C SER A 418 -40.32 65.90 -51.16
N SER A 419 -39.89 66.88 -51.97
CA SER A 419 -38.61 66.84 -52.73
C SER A 419 -38.28 68.19 -53.37
N LYS A 420 -39.29 68.92 -53.84
CA LYS A 420 -39.15 70.29 -54.35
C LYS A 420 -39.90 71.24 -53.43
N PHE A 421 -39.24 72.31 -53.05
CA PHE A 421 -39.85 73.35 -52.26
C PHE A 421 -39.19 74.69 -52.55
N TYR A 422 -39.88 75.75 -52.20
CA TYR A 422 -39.33 77.10 -52.25
C TYR A 422 -39.48 77.76 -50.89
N ILE A 423 -38.45 78.51 -50.53
CA ILE A 423 -38.42 79.37 -49.36
C ILE A 423 -38.68 80.79 -49.87
N ASN A 424 -39.78 81.38 -49.43
CA ASN A 424 -40.08 82.79 -49.67
C ASN A 424 -39.61 83.59 -48.45
N LEU A 425 -38.76 84.59 -48.71
CA LEU A 425 -38.17 85.49 -47.72
C LEU A 425 -38.57 86.93 -48.05
N ASN A 426 -39.07 87.69 -47.07
CA ASN A 426 -39.25 89.14 -47.23
C ASN A 426 -38.12 89.88 -46.49
N MET A 427 -37.16 90.42 -47.23
CA MET A 427 -35.94 91.02 -46.66
C MET A 427 -36.10 92.52 -46.41
N ASN A 428 -35.63 92.99 -45.25
CA ASN A 428 -35.55 94.42 -44.89
C ASN A 428 -34.26 95.09 -45.38
N VAL A 429 -33.21 94.29 -45.57
CA VAL A 429 -31.89 94.72 -46.02
C VAL A 429 -31.38 93.80 -47.12
N ALA A 430 -30.60 94.34 -48.06
CA ALA A 430 -29.95 93.51 -49.08
C ALA A 430 -28.70 92.85 -48.48
N GLU A 431 -28.67 91.52 -48.49
CA GLU A 431 -27.61 90.73 -47.86
C GLU A 431 -27.31 89.43 -48.63
N ASN A 432 -26.10 88.92 -48.49
CA ASN A 432 -25.74 87.59 -48.98
C ASN A 432 -26.05 86.54 -47.90
N MET A 433 -26.98 85.62 -48.19
CA MET A 433 -27.38 84.56 -47.27
C MET A 433 -26.92 83.19 -47.78
N THR A 434 -26.53 82.30 -46.87
CA THR A 434 -26.28 80.90 -47.20
C THR A 434 -27.34 80.03 -46.54
N THR A 435 -28.04 79.22 -47.33
CA THR A 435 -29.05 78.28 -46.83
C THR A 435 -28.47 76.87 -46.86
N THR A 436 -28.59 76.14 -45.76
CA THR A 436 -28.17 74.73 -45.65
C THR A 436 -29.34 73.87 -45.21
N ILE A 437 -29.56 72.76 -45.91
CA ILE A 437 -30.66 71.82 -45.66
C ILE A 437 -30.08 70.54 -45.10
N TYR A 438 -30.65 70.08 -43.99
CA TYR A 438 -30.33 68.81 -43.34
C TYR A 438 -31.54 67.88 -43.38
N SER A 439 -31.31 66.56 -43.37
CA SER A 439 -32.36 65.55 -43.24
C SER A 439 -32.89 65.49 -41.80
N MET A 440 -33.97 64.73 -41.56
CA MET A 440 -34.50 64.50 -40.21
C MET A 440 -33.50 63.77 -39.30
N GLU A 441 -32.56 63.04 -39.88
CA GLU A 441 -31.44 62.36 -39.22
C GLU A 441 -30.21 63.28 -39.07
N GLY A 442 -30.36 64.56 -39.40
CA GLY A 442 -29.29 65.57 -39.36
C GLY A 442 -28.38 65.56 -40.59
N LYS A 443 -28.43 64.56 -41.48
CA LYS A 443 -27.48 64.44 -42.60
C LYS A 443 -27.53 65.68 -43.51
N TYR A 444 -26.35 66.25 -43.81
CA TYR A 444 -26.22 67.33 -44.79
C TYR A 444 -26.76 66.90 -46.16
N ILE A 445 -27.68 67.69 -46.72
CA ILE A 445 -28.24 67.45 -48.05
C ILE A 445 -27.62 68.42 -49.07
N LEU A 446 -27.72 69.72 -48.81
CA LEU A 446 -27.15 70.74 -49.70
C LEU A 446 -26.95 72.07 -48.99
N SER A 447 -26.07 72.90 -49.54
CA SER A 447 -25.87 74.30 -49.16
C SER A 447 -25.76 75.17 -50.40
N LYS A 448 -26.40 76.34 -50.38
CA LYS A 448 -26.40 77.28 -51.51
C LYS A 448 -26.30 78.71 -51.01
N LYS A 449 -25.46 79.49 -51.69
CA LYS A 449 -25.31 80.94 -51.45
C LYS A 449 -26.27 81.72 -52.33
N HIS A 450 -26.90 82.72 -51.75
CA HIS A 450 -27.91 83.57 -52.37
C HIS A 450 -27.58 85.03 -52.11
N LYS A 451 -27.70 85.86 -53.15
CA LYS A 451 -27.69 87.31 -53.00
C LYS A 451 -29.14 87.78 -52.97
N LEU A 452 -29.58 88.31 -51.83
CA LEU A 452 -30.97 88.70 -51.61
C LEU A 452 -31.10 90.22 -51.71
N ASN A 453 -32.16 90.68 -52.35
CA ASN A 453 -32.48 92.10 -52.46
C ASN A 453 -33.55 92.49 -51.43
N VAL A 454 -33.71 93.78 -51.15
CA VAL A 454 -34.81 94.27 -50.30
C VAL A 454 -36.17 93.90 -50.93
N GLY A 455 -37.12 93.42 -50.13
CA GLY A 455 -38.43 92.93 -50.56
C GLY A 455 -38.51 91.39 -50.70
N GLN A 456 -39.46 90.90 -51.49
CA GLN A 456 -39.71 89.47 -51.66
C GLN A 456 -38.63 88.77 -52.51
N ASN A 457 -38.07 87.69 -51.95
CA ASN A 457 -37.14 86.80 -52.63
C ASN A 457 -37.67 85.36 -52.55
N THR A 458 -37.62 84.62 -53.66
CA THR A 458 -38.01 83.21 -53.73
C THR A 458 -36.79 82.34 -54.02
N LEU A 459 -36.49 81.41 -53.11
CA LEU A 459 -35.38 80.47 -53.21
C LEU A 459 -35.90 79.07 -53.50
N SER A 460 -35.63 78.56 -54.70
CA SER A 460 -36.10 77.23 -55.13
C SER A 460 -35.07 76.14 -54.88
N TYR A 461 -35.51 75.04 -54.26
CA TYR A 461 -34.73 73.86 -53.95
C TYR A 461 -35.36 72.60 -54.58
N ASP A 462 -34.50 71.71 -55.07
CA ASP A 462 -34.86 70.41 -55.62
C ASP A 462 -33.89 69.38 -55.01
N LEU A 463 -34.38 68.64 -54.01
CA LEU A 463 -33.60 67.68 -53.24
C LEU A 463 -33.22 66.44 -54.08
N ASN A 464 -33.97 66.14 -55.14
CA ASN A 464 -33.72 64.97 -56.00
C ASN A 464 -32.46 65.10 -56.87
N LYS A 465 -31.86 66.30 -56.96
CA LYS A 465 -30.61 66.50 -57.71
C LYS A 465 -29.35 66.22 -56.90
N ASN A 466 -29.46 66.07 -55.57
CA ASN A 466 -28.31 65.93 -54.65
C ASN A 466 -28.45 64.73 -53.69
N LEU A 467 -29.47 63.90 -53.87
CA LEU A 467 -29.71 62.66 -53.11
C LEU A 467 -29.18 61.44 -53.85
#